data_AF-A0A8J5KAU4-F1
#
_entry.id   AF-A0A8J5KAU4-F1
#
_cell.length_a   1.000
_cell.length_b   1.000
_cell.length_c   1.000
_cell.angle_alpha   90.00
_cell.angle_beta   90.00
_cell.angle_gamma   90.00
#
_symmetry.space_group_name_H-M   'P 1'
#
loop_
_entity.id
_entity.type
_entity.pdbx_description
1 polymer ?
#
loop_
_entity_poly.entity_id
_entity_poly.type
_entity_poly.pdbx_seq_one_letter_code
_entity_poly.pdbx_strand_id
1 'polypeptide(L)'
;MDDADDTFMRSWTGTIIGPPNSVHDGRIYQLKLFCDMDYPDKPPMVRFQTPINMACVDQETGLVEPNLFPMLTNWQRKFTMEDLLVSLKKEMSASYNRKLHQPTAQGNDDRRMEQKDIVLRCVIL
;
A
#
# COMPACT_ATOMS: atom_id res chain seq x y z
N MET A 1 9.16 18.86 -2.10
CA MET A 1 7.86 19.54 -2.27
C MET A 1 6.90 18.49 -2.77
N ASP A 2 6.16 17.84 -1.86
CA ASP A 2 4.99 17.06 -2.28
C ASP A 2 3.93 18.08 -2.70
N ASP A 3 3.30 17.78 -3.83
CA ASP A 3 2.62 18.70 -4.74
C ASP A 3 1.62 19.63 -4.04
N ALA A 4 1.87 20.95 -4.15
CA ALA A 4 1.00 22.02 -3.68
C ALA A 4 -0.37 22.10 -4.40
N ASP A 5 -0.70 21.09 -5.21
CA ASP A 5 -1.94 20.96 -5.98
C ASP A 5 -2.86 19.84 -5.46
N ASP A 6 -2.55 19.17 -4.34
CA ASP A 6 -3.47 18.19 -3.74
C ASP A 6 -4.62 18.85 -2.94
N THR A 7 -5.16 19.94 -3.50
CA THR A 7 -6.36 20.66 -3.01
C THR A 7 -7.59 19.73 -2.97
N PHE A 8 -7.55 18.61 -3.69
CA PHE A 8 -8.65 17.65 -3.80
C PHE A 8 -8.56 16.44 -2.85
N MET A 9 -7.54 16.33 -1.99
CA MET A 9 -7.37 15.23 -1.04
C MET A 9 -7.50 13.83 -1.70
N ARG A 10 -6.88 13.65 -2.87
CA ARG A 10 -7.02 12.42 -3.66
C ARG A 10 -5.93 11.41 -3.38
N SER A 11 -4.79 11.88 -2.86
CA SER A 11 -3.70 11.02 -2.45
C SER A 11 -3.77 10.74 -0.94
N TRP A 12 -3.61 9.46 -0.59
CA TRP A 12 -3.60 8.98 0.78
C TRP A 12 -2.34 8.14 0.98
N THR A 13 -1.74 8.25 2.16
CA THR A 13 -0.59 7.40 2.53
C THR A 13 -1.05 6.34 3.51
N GLY A 14 -0.92 5.08 3.12
CA GLY A 14 -1.19 3.91 3.95
C GLY A 14 0.10 3.35 4.55
N THR A 15 -0.02 2.72 5.72
CA THR A 15 1.09 1.98 6.35
C THR A 15 0.60 0.61 6.77
N ILE A 16 1.30 -0.43 6.33
CA ILE A 16 1.04 -1.83 6.72
C ILE A 16 2.22 -2.32 7.53
N ILE A 17 1.95 -2.79 8.75
CA ILE A 17 2.90 -3.55 9.54
C ILE A 17 2.80 -5.00 9.09
N GLY A 18 3.92 -5.56 8.66
CA GLY A 18 3.97 -6.90 8.10
C GLY A 18 3.53 -7.96 9.11
N PRO A 19 2.75 -8.96 8.66
CA PRO A 19 2.14 -9.95 9.54
C PRO A 19 3.18 -10.85 10.21
N PRO A 20 2.93 -11.28 11.47
CA PRO A 20 3.85 -12.15 12.18
C PRO A 20 3.96 -13.52 11.51
N ASN A 21 5.06 -14.24 11.76
CA ASN A 21 5.34 -15.55 11.18
C ASN A 21 5.44 -15.55 9.64
N SER A 22 5.88 -14.44 9.06
CA SER A 22 6.15 -14.32 7.63
C SER A 22 7.51 -13.63 7.40
N VAL A 23 8.01 -13.66 6.16
CA VAL A 23 9.17 -12.85 5.73
C VAL A 23 8.96 -11.32 5.89
N HIS A 24 7.72 -10.91 6.12
CA HIS A 24 7.30 -9.54 6.35
C HIS A 24 7.25 -9.17 7.84
N ASP A 25 7.46 -10.12 8.76
CA ASP A 25 7.35 -9.90 10.21
C ASP A 25 8.23 -8.72 10.68
N GLY A 26 7.62 -7.78 11.39
CA GLY A 26 8.27 -6.58 11.91
C GLY A 26 8.66 -5.51 10.87
N ARG A 27 8.41 -5.75 9.57
CA ARG A 27 8.67 -4.75 8.52
C ARG A 27 7.53 -3.74 8.41
N ILE A 28 7.87 -2.49 8.14
CA ILE A 28 6.91 -1.40 7.91
C ILE A 28 6.88 -1.08 6.41
N TYR A 29 5.72 -1.26 5.78
CA TYR A 29 5.50 -0.95 4.37
C TYR A 29 4.68 0.32 4.22
N GLN A 30 5.25 1.31 3.55
CA GLN A 30 4.52 2.51 3.13
C GLN A 30 3.96 2.33 1.73
N LEU A 31 2.72 2.76 1.53
CA LEU A 31 2.06 2.78 0.23
C LEU A 31 1.34 4.10 0.00
N LYS A 32 1.27 4.55 -1.26
CA LYS A 32 0.39 5.63 -1.70
C LYS A 32 -0.85 5.03 -2.35
N LEU A 33 -2.00 5.53 -1.95
CA LEU A 33 -3.29 5.28 -2.59
C LEU A 33 -3.71 6.55 -3.31
N PHE A 34 -4.15 6.43 -4.55
CA PHE A 34 -4.61 7.55 -5.36
C PHE A 34 -6.02 7.27 -5.87
N CYS A 35 -6.95 8.15 -5.50
CA CYS A 35 -8.33 8.13 -5.97
C CYS A 35 -8.43 9.02 -7.21
N ASP A 36 -8.76 8.43 -8.36
CA ASP A 36 -9.00 9.22 -9.56
C ASP A 36 -10.40 9.88 -9.54
N MET A 37 -10.81 10.49 -10.65
CA MET A 37 -12.13 11.11 -10.80
C MET A 37 -13.29 10.10 -10.79
N ASP A 38 -13.02 8.85 -11.12
CA ASP A 38 -13.99 7.76 -11.22
C ASP A 38 -14.13 6.99 -9.89
N TYR A 39 -13.35 7.30 -8.85
CA TYR A 39 -13.55 6.74 -7.52
C TYR A 39 -14.87 7.26 -6.91
N PRO A 40 -15.72 6.41 -6.29
CA PRO A 40 -15.49 4.99 -5.96
C PRO A 40 -16.07 3.99 -6.97
N ASP A 41 -16.53 4.42 -8.15
CA ASP A 41 -17.00 3.52 -9.21
C ASP A 41 -15.86 2.63 -9.74
N LYS A 42 -14.64 3.18 -9.80
CA LYS A 42 -13.40 2.44 -10.04
C LYS A 42 -12.56 2.31 -8.75
N PRO A 43 -11.74 1.24 -8.65
CA PRO A 43 -10.81 1.09 -7.54
C PRO A 43 -9.76 2.20 -7.52
N PRO A 44 -9.22 2.56 -6.34
CA PRO A 44 -8.08 3.46 -6.27
C PRO A 44 -6.82 2.77 -6.83
N MET A 45 -5.89 3.57 -7.35
CA MET A 45 -4.55 3.08 -7.67
C MET A 45 -3.75 2.93 -6.38
N VAL A 46 -3.03 1.81 -6.25
CA VAL A 46 -2.26 1.49 -5.04
C VAL A 46 -0.83 1.20 -5.43
N ARG A 47 0.11 1.86 -4.75
CA ARG A 47 1.54 1.72 -5.01
C ARG A 47 2.31 1.59 -3.71
N PHE A 48 3.08 0.53 -3.57
CA PHE A 48 4.08 0.41 -2.51
C PHE A 48 5.24 1.37 -2.77
N GLN A 49 5.51 2.24 -1.79
CA GLN A 49 6.71 3.08 -1.78
C GLN A 49 7.92 2.32 -1.22
N THR A 50 7.67 1.45 -0.23
CA THR A 50 8.68 0.52 0.27
C THR A 50 8.76 -0.68 -0.66
N PRO A 51 9.95 -1.08 -1.14
CA PRO A 51 10.09 -2.22 -2.03
C PRO A 51 9.58 -3.50 -1.36
N ILE A 52 8.71 -4.21 -2.05
CA ILE A 52 8.08 -5.45 -1.59
C ILE A 52 8.05 -6.45 -2.75
N ASN A 53 8.34 -7.71 -2.44
CA ASN A 53 8.18 -8.79 -3.40
C ASN A 53 6.90 -9.57 -3.06
N MET A 54 5.90 -9.48 -3.93
CA MET A 54 4.57 -10.03 -3.70
C MET A 54 3.90 -10.33 -5.04
N ALA A 55 3.16 -11.44 -5.13
CA ALA A 55 2.63 -11.93 -6.41
C ALA A 55 1.71 -10.93 -7.14
N CYS A 56 1.01 -10.06 -6.41
CA CYS A 56 0.12 -9.05 -6.99
C CYS A 56 0.74 -7.66 -7.12
N VAL A 57 2.06 -7.54 -6.94
CA VAL A 57 2.78 -6.25 -6.98
C VAL A 57 3.86 -6.33 -8.04
N ASP A 58 3.87 -5.34 -8.93
CA ASP A 58 4.95 -5.16 -9.89
C ASP A 58 6.24 -4.76 -9.16
N GLN A 59 7.32 -5.52 -9.35
CA GLN A 59 8.56 -5.36 -8.58
C GLN A 59 9.36 -4.12 -8.98
N GLU A 60 9.17 -3.60 -10.19
CA GLU A 60 9.90 -2.43 -10.69
C GLU A 60 9.23 -1.13 -10.25
N THR A 61 7.91 -1.06 -10.40
CA THR A 61 7.12 0.14 -10.13
C THR A 61 6.54 0.17 -8.72
N GLY A 62 6.32 -0.99 -8.09
CA GLY A 62 5.62 -1.14 -6.82
C GLY A 62 4.09 -1.03 -6.94
N LEU A 63 3.54 -0.99 -8.16
CA LEU A 63 2.09 -0.91 -8.39
C LEU A 63 1.41 -2.24 -8.07
N VAL A 64 0.24 -2.16 -7.44
CA VAL A 64 -0.61 -3.34 -7.23
C VAL A 64 -1.41 -3.60 -8.50
N GLU A 65 -1.22 -4.77 -9.08
CA GLU A 65 -1.86 -5.17 -10.32
C GLU A 65 -3.34 -5.53 -10.09
N PRO A 66 -4.30 -4.79 -10.69
CA PRO A 66 -5.73 -5.00 -10.43
C PRO A 66 -6.23 -6.40 -10.81
N ASN A 67 -5.58 -7.04 -11.78
CA ASN A 67 -5.93 -8.38 -12.25
C ASN A 67 -5.41 -9.50 -11.35
N LEU A 68 -4.36 -9.23 -10.56
CA LEU A 68 -3.74 -10.20 -9.66
C LEU A 68 -4.23 -10.05 -8.22
N PHE A 69 -4.91 -8.94 -7.91
CA PHE A 69 -5.47 -8.68 -6.60
C PHE A 69 -7.02 -8.73 -6.64
N PRO A 70 -7.65 -9.80 -6.11
CA PRO A 70 -9.08 -10.07 -6.28
C PRO A 70 -10.01 -8.92 -5.87
N MET A 71 -9.60 -8.14 -4.87
CA MET A 71 -10.37 -7.01 -4.37
C MET A 71 -10.46 -5.86 -5.37
N LEU A 72 -9.39 -5.60 -6.14
CA LEU A 72 -9.41 -4.59 -7.20
C LEU A 72 -10.10 -5.14 -8.46
N THR A 73 -9.93 -6.43 -8.77
CA THR A 73 -10.63 -7.08 -9.90
C THR A 73 -12.14 -7.00 -9.76
N ASN A 74 -12.65 -7.24 -8.54
CA ASN A 74 -14.08 -7.24 -8.24
C ASN A 74 -14.48 -6.04 -7.38
N TRP A 75 -13.91 -4.87 -7.69
CA TRP A 75 -14.14 -3.66 -6.91
C TRP A 75 -15.63 -3.33 -6.79
N GLN A 76 -16.04 -2.94 -5.59
CA GLN A 76 -17.40 -2.50 -5.28
C GLN A 76 -17.31 -1.19 -4.50
N ARG A 77 -18.22 -0.25 -4.79
CA ARG A 77 -18.30 1.07 -4.11
C ARG A 77 -18.39 0.99 -2.58
N LYS A 78 -18.79 -0.18 -2.03
CA LYS A 78 -18.88 -0.43 -0.59
C LYS A 78 -17.52 -0.67 0.07
N PHE A 79 -16.47 -0.96 -0.70
CA PHE A 79 -15.14 -1.22 -0.16
C PHE A 79 -14.49 0.08 0.30
N THR A 80 -13.90 0.00 1.48
CA THR A 80 -13.20 1.11 2.11
C THR A 80 -11.68 0.99 1.92
N MET A 81 -10.95 2.06 2.24
CA MET A 81 -9.48 2.01 2.28
C MET A 81 -8.98 1.03 3.35
N GLU A 82 -9.73 0.86 4.45
CA GLU A 82 -9.40 -0.13 5.48
C GLU A 82 -9.51 -1.55 4.90
N ASP A 83 -10.60 -1.87 4.21
CA ASP A 83 -10.77 -3.19 3.56
C ASP A 83 -9.59 -3.50 2.62
N LEU A 84 -9.12 -2.48 1.90
CA LEU A 84 -8.00 -2.59 0.96
C LEU A 84 -6.71 -2.92 1.71
N LEU A 85 -6.39 -2.17 2.76
CA LEU A 85 -5.21 -2.41 3.59
C LEU A 85 -5.26 -3.78 4.29
N VAL A 86 -6.43 -4.18 4.81
CA VAL A 86 -6.63 -5.50 5.42
C VAL A 86 -6.44 -6.61 4.40
N SER A 87 -6.96 -6.44 3.19
CA SER A 87 -6.86 -7.44 2.12
C SER A 87 -5.41 -7.57 1.62
N LEU A 88 -4.66 -6.47 1.50
CA LEU A 88 -3.21 -6.51 1.22
C LEU A 88 -2.43 -7.23 2.34
N LYS A 89 -2.73 -6.95 3.62
CA LYS A 89 -2.11 -7.64 4.76
C LYS A 89 -2.40 -9.15 4.75
N LYS A 90 -3.60 -9.56 4.33
CA LYS A 90 -3.95 -10.98 4.13
C LYS A 90 -3.14 -11.61 3.01
N GLU A 91 -3.00 -10.93 1.88
CA GLU A 91 -2.19 -11.43 0.77
C GLU A 91 -0.71 -11.58 1.16
N MET A 92 -0.15 -10.71 2.01
CA MET A 92 1.22 -10.90 2.56
C MET A 92 1.34 -12.19 3.38
N SER A 93 0.25 -12.59 4.06
CA SER A 93 0.18 -13.82 4.85
C SER A 93 -0.10 -15.07 4.01
N ALA A 94 -0.48 -14.90 2.74
CA ALA A 94 -0.81 -16.01 1.85
C ALA A 94 0.38 -16.95 1.69
N SER A 95 0.11 -18.25 1.53
CA SER A 95 1.14 -19.30 1.51
C SER A 95 2.23 -19.07 0.46
N TYR A 96 1.87 -18.50 -0.68
CA TYR A 96 2.75 -18.17 -1.80
C TYR A 96 3.52 -16.87 -1.62
N ASN A 97 3.09 -15.94 -0.77
CA ASN A 97 3.78 -14.67 -0.51
C ASN A 97 4.61 -14.69 0.78
N ARG A 98 4.12 -15.36 1.82
CA ARG A 98 4.72 -15.33 3.18
C ARG A 98 6.16 -15.83 3.27
N LYS A 99 6.67 -16.49 2.23
CA LYS A 99 8.03 -17.04 2.12
C LYS A 99 8.85 -16.41 0.99
N LEU A 100 8.31 -15.44 0.25
CA LEU A 100 9.03 -14.82 -0.87
C LEU A 100 10.19 -13.99 -0.35
N HIS A 101 11.35 -14.16 -0.97
CA HIS A 101 12.52 -13.36 -0.62
C HIS A 101 12.21 -11.88 -0.86
N GLN A 102 12.27 -11.09 0.21
CA GLN A 102 12.05 -9.65 0.14
C GLN A 102 13.35 -8.94 -0.18
N PRO A 103 13.32 -7.87 -1.00
CA PRO A 103 14.49 -7.02 -1.16
C PRO A 103 14.96 -6.49 0.20
N THR A 104 16.28 -6.34 0.35
CA THR A 104 16.86 -5.68 1.52
C THR A 104 16.35 -4.25 1.57
N ALA A 105 15.95 -3.78 2.75
CA ALA A 105 15.45 -2.42 2.96
C ALA A 105 16.56 -1.35 2.87
N GLN A 106 17.63 -1.63 2.12
CA GLN A 106 18.81 -0.79 2.03
C GLN A 106 18.62 0.20 0.87
N GLY A 107 18.02 1.35 1.19
CA GLY A 107 17.94 2.46 0.25
C GLY A 107 16.82 3.47 0.49
N ASN A 108 16.58 3.92 1.74
CA ASN A 108 15.83 5.16 2.00
C ASN A 108 16.13 5.75 3.40
N ASP A 109 17.42 5.72 3.80
CA ASP A 109 17.92 6.38 5.01
C ASP A 109 18.23 7.88 4.76
N ASP A 110 17.29 8.64 4.17
CA ASP A 110 17.52 10.09 3.93
C ASP A 110 16.26 10.98 4.05
N ARG A 111 15.15 10.50 4.63
CA ARG A 111 13.95 11.36 4.82
C ARG A 111 13.37 11.32 6.24
N ARG A 112 14.23 11.20 7.24
CA ARG A 112 13.86 11.37 8.65
C ARG A 112 13.92 12.86 9.03
N MET A 113 12.75 13.40 9.39
CA MET A 113 12.48 14.76 9.94
C MET A 113 12.52 15.85 8.86
N GLU A 114 11.51 16.70 8.61
CA GLU A 114 10.33 17.20 9.34
C GLU A 114 9.14 17.19 8.35
N GLN A 115 7.88 17.00 8.75
CA GLN A 115 7.00 18.11 9.11
C GLN A 115 5.73 17.57 9.76
N LYS A 116 5.44 18.08 10.96
CA LYS A 116 4.17 17.94 11.67
C LYS A 116 3.11 18.73 10.89
N ASP A 117 2.04 18.08 10.45
CA ASP A 117 0.64 18.48 10.66
C ASP A 117 -0.31 17.65 9.77
N ILE A 118 -1.38 17.16 10.40
CA ILE A 118 -2.63 16.63 9.83
C ILE A 118 -2.47 15.76 8.56
N VAL A 119 -2.08 14.51 8.76
CA VAL A 119 -2.41 13.43 7.83
C VAL A 119 -3.39 12.53 8.57
N LEU A 120 -4.58 12.29 8.01
CA LEU A 120 -5.47 11.22 8.46
C LEU A 120 -4.73 9.90 8.23
N ARG A 121 -3.97 9.47 9.24
CA ARG A 121 -3.20 8.24 9.24
C ARG A 121 -4.14 7.11 9.62
N CYS A 122 -4.60 6.34 8.62
CA CYS A 122 -5.19 5.05 8.91
C CYS A 122 -4.03 4.09 9.24
N VAL A 123 -3.84 3.84 10.53
CA VAL A 123 -2.90 2.83 11.03
C VAL A 123 -3.74 1.63 11.46
N ILE A 124 -3.59 0.51 10.77
CA ILE A 124 -4.14 -0.77 11.23
C ILE A 124 -3.07 -1.43 12.09
N LEU A 125 -3.27 -1.40 13.41
CA LEU A 125 -2.49 -2.17 14.37
C LEU A 125 -2.83 -3.66 14.22
#